data_AF-A0A3A0FTU2-F1
#
_entry.id   AF-A0A3A0FTU2-F1
#
_cell.length_a   1.000
_cell.length_b   1.000
_cell.length_c   1.000
_cell.angle_alpha   90.00
_cell.angle_beta   90.00
_cell.angle_gamma   90.00
#
_symmetry.space_group_name_H-M   'P 1'
#
loop_
_entity.id
_entity.type
_entity.pdbx_description
1 polymer ?
#
loop_
_entity_poly.entity_id
_entity_poly.type
_entity_poly.pdbx_seq_one_letter_code
_entity_poly.pdbx_strand_id
1 'polypeptide(L)'
;MARGAGGRPARRVAAGRHLEAPRGRHARRRVPPRVDAARRPDADRRRDLPLRIGRARRDPARGSAALGRSGPYAQGGDEGVLSRGTRCAPGAVPVRRRRMKRLMQEHRKRFGDFEVIEFVDEQEIAKLRAKTDVAAPLTLHWTWEYGSEVEELRALYEKGKVNQWNAERDLDWSAPVSKDDWVMNPQASMLAQLCKLSGKDEATQKAAAFDELTHLLSQLLHGEQAALQICGQLTNACDKMDEKWYAASQVTDEARHIEAISKFLSRKLGAIYPINPSLKILLDELLRAETARKKTLGMQTLFEGMAVGIFDLLRTESRNPLLTEMIRRVEQDESRHAAFGVLTMRRVVREADAAEKAEMEDWAFGILEALNANQQLDMLHLLGPKYGLDPENITKLTLGMPNWAELNSMVYMHTVLPNLRNLGLVTERTDEQYRKLGMLYDRGSRMQHDPDLALV
;
A
#
# COMPACT_ATOMS: atom_id res chain seq x y z
N MET A 1 42.94 33.02 -58.05
CA MET A 1 42.33 34.24 -58.63
C MET A 1 41.11 33.79 -59.43
N ALA A 2 39.86 34.28 -59.32
CA ALA A 2 39.20 35.25 -58.47
C ALA A 2 37.65 35.01 -58.57
N ARG A 3 36.94 35.18 -57.42
CA ARG A 3 35.61 35.82 -57.18
C ARG A 3 34.40 35.37 -58.02
N GLY A 4 33.20 35.11 -57.51
CA GLY A 4 32.54 35.36 -56.23
C GLY A 4 31.03 35.45 -56.54
N ALA A 5 30.19 34.63 -55.91
CA ALA A 5 28.77 34.47 -56.24
C ALA A 5 27.84 35.04 -55.16
N GLY A 6 26.66 35.53 -55.59
CA GLY A 6 25.46 35.58 -54.77
C GLY A 6 24.81 36.95 -54.64
N GLY A 7 23.72 37.17 -55.38
CA GLY A 7 22.98 38.42 -55.44
C GLY A 7 21.99 38.66 -54.28
N ARG A 8 22.02 39.91 -53.77
CA ARG A 8 20.94 40.92 -53.58
C ARG A 8 19.49 40.48 -53.27
N PRO A 9 18.63 41.39 -52.73
CA PRO A 9 18.87 42.59 -51.92
C PRO A 9 17.89 42.78 -50.73
N ALA A 10 18.16 43.81 -49.92
CA ALA A 10 17.32 44.25 -48.81
C ALA A 10 16.41 45.45 -49.16
N ARG A 11 15.27 45.47 -48.45
CA ARG A 11 14.46 46.61 -47.96
C ARG A 11 13.71 47.52 -48.94
N ARG A 12 12.40 47.64 -48.70
CA ARG A 12 11.72 48.94 -48.57
C ARG A 12 10.54 48.87 -47.58
N VAL A 13 10.36 50.00 -46.91
CA VAL A 13 9.49 50.31 -45.77
C VAL A 13 8.11 50.74 -46.26
N ALA A 14 7.04 50.38 -45.54
CA ALA A 14 5.81 51.19 -45.45
C ALA A 14 4.99 50.80 -44.22
N ALA A 15 4.79 51.76 -43.31
CA ALA A 15 3.76 51.72 -42.27
C ALA A 15 2.55 52.51 -42.77
N GLY A 16 1.33 52.01 -42.53
CA GLY A 16 0.12 52.80 -42.78
C GLY A 16 -1.22 52.04 -42.76
N ARG A 17 -1.89 52.18 -41.62
CA ARG A 17 -3.37 52.28 -41.40
C ARG A 17 -4.27 51.03 -41.43
N HIS A 18 -4.78 50.74 -40.22
CA HIS A 18 -6.16 50.45 -39.84
C HIS A 18 -7.13 49.90 -40.89
N LEU A 19 -7.52 48.63 -40.69
CA LEU A 19 -8.85 48.12 -41.00
C LEU A 19 -9.34 47.26 -39.83
N GLU A 20 -10.57 47.49 -39.44
CA GLU A 20 -11.30 46.84 -38.34
C GLU A 20 -11.45 45.34 -38.57
N ALA A 21 -11.30 44.56 -37.50
CA ALA A 21 -11.60 43.13 -37.48
C ALA A 21 -12.96 42.85 -36.79
N PRO A 22 -13.71 41.83 -37.23
CA PRO A 22 -15.13 41.70 -36.94
C PRO A 22 -15.42 41.19 -35.52
N ARG A 23 -16.51 41.70 -34.95
CA ARG A 23 -17.08 41.27 -33.66
C ARG A 23 -17.55 39.80 -33.72
N GLY A 24 -16.68 38.88 -33.29
CA GLY A 24 -17.04 37.50 -32.98
C GLY A 24 -17.56 37.36 -31.55
N ARG A 25 -18.83 36.99 -31.40
CA ARG A 25 -19.49 36.70 -30.11
C ARG A 25 -18.86 35.46 -29.45
N HIS A 26 -17.98 35.65 -28.47
CA HIS A 26 -17.68 34.60 -27.51
C HIS A 26 -18.81 34.52 -26.46
N ALA A 27 -19.75 33.61 -26.67
CA ALA A 27 -20.70 33.21 -25.66
C ALA A 27 -19.93 32.60 -24.48
N ARG A 28 -19.79 33.37 -23.39
CA ARG A 28 -19.41 32.82 -22.09
C ARG A 28 -20.51 31.83 -21.70
N ARG A 29 -20.22 30.53 -21.74
CA ARG A 29 -21.07 29.52 -21.10
C ARG A 29 -21.18 29.88 -19.62
N ARG A 30 -22.33 30.38 -19.20
CA ARG A 30 -22.68 30.54 -17.78
C ARG A 30 -22.72 29.14 -17.17
N VAL A 31 -21.82 28.89 -16.22
CA VAL A 31 -21.95 27.76 -15.31
C VAL A 31 -23.25 27.98 -14.52
N PRO A 32 -24.23 27.06 -14.56
CA PRO A 32 -25.46 27.24 -13.79
C PRO A 32 -25.12 27.23 -12.29
N PRO A 33 -25.84 28.01 -11.47
CA PRO A 33 -25.63 27.99 -10.02
C PRO A 33 -25.90 26.59 -9.49
N ARG A 34 -24.96 26.06 -8.69
CA ARG A 34 -25.17 24.82 -7.94
C ARG A 34 -26.38 25.03 -7.04
N VAL A 35 -27.45 24.30 -7.30
CA VAL A 35 -28.59 24.20 -6.38
C VAL A 35 -28.07 23.46 -5.15
N ASP A 36 -27.85 24.19 -4.05
CA ASP A 36 -27.63 23.57 -2.75
C ASP A 36 -28.92 22.90 -2.32
N ALA A 37 -29.11 21.64 -2.72
CA ALA A 37 -30.08 20.77 -2.08
C ALA A 37 -29.72 20.70 -0.60
N ALA A 38 -30.68 21.03 0.27
CA ALA A 38 -30.54 20.97 1.72
C ALA A 38 -29.93 19.62 2.12
N ARG A 39 -28.67 19.68 2.56
CA ARG A 39 -27.81 18.52 2.77
C ARG A 39 -28.28 17.78 4.01
N ARG A 40 -28.77 16.55 3.84
CA ARG A 40 -28.93 15.65 4.98
C ARG A 40 -27.53 15.20 5.44
N PRO A 41 -27.19 15.28 6.74
CA PRO A 41 -26.01 14.60 7.25
C PRO A 41 -26.16 13.09 6.95
N ASP A 42 -25.06 12.48 6.51
CA ASP A 42 -24.87 11.05 6.20
C ASP A 42 -26.01 10.15 6.71
N ALA A 43 -26.99 9.88 5.85
CA ALA A 43 -28.18 9.09 6.20
C ALA A 43 -27.82 7.62 6.51
N ASP A 44 -26.63 7.18 6.09
CA ASP A 44 -26.08 5.85 6.32
C ASP A 44 -25.11 5.79 7.50
N ARG A 45 -24.92 6.89 8.25
CA ARG A 45 -24.32 6.85 9.58
C ARG A 45 -25.30 6.18 10.55
N ARG A 46 -25.52 4.88 10.36
CA ARG A 46 -26.23 4.00 11.28
C ARG A 46 -25.52 4.15 12.62
N ARG A 47 -26.16 4.86 13.55
CA ARG A 47 -25.63 5.20 14.88
C ARG A 47 -25.31 3.97 15.75
N ASP A 48 -25.67 2.75 15.31
CA ASP A 48 -25.71 1.57 16.17
C ASP A 48 -25.08 0.28 15.59
N LEU A 49 -24.20 0.36 14.58
CA LEU A 49 -23.36 -0.80 14.22
C LEU A 49 -22.01 -0.69 14.94
N PRO A 50 -21.78 -1.40 16.06
CA PRO A 50 -20.41 -1.65 16.47
C PRO A 50 -19.76 -2.43 15.32
N LEU A 51 -18.77 -1.82 14.67
CA LEU A 51 -17.87 -2.52 13.74
C LEU A 51 -17.22 -3.66 14.52
N ARG A 52 -17.84 -4.84 14.49
CA ARG A 52 -17.26 -6.04 15.07
C ARG A 52 -16.20 -6.50 14.11
N ILE A 53 -14.93 -6.31 14.47
CA ILE A 53 -13.84 -7.13 13.95
C ILE A 53 -14.28 -8.58 14.18
N GLY A 54 -14.49 -9.33 13.10
CA GLY A 54 -14.99 -10.71 13.18
C GLY A 54 -14.06 -11.56 14.05
N ARG A 55 -14.54 -12.01 15.21
CA ARG A 55 -13.96 -13.16 15.91
C ARG A 55 -14.59 -14.41 15.31
N ALA A 56 -13.77 -15.40 14.94
CA ALA A 56 -14.25 -16.73 14.60
C ALA A 56 -15.18 -17.24 15.71
N ARG A 57 -16.35 -17.76 15.33
CA ARG A 57 -17.35 -18.28 16.28
C ARG A 57 -16.74 -19.47 17.03
N ARG A 58 -16.65 -19.38 18.36
CA ARG A 58 -16.46 -20.54 19.23
C ARG A 58 -17.81 -21.21 19.46
N ASP A 59 -17.83 -22.51 19.28
CA ASP A 59 -18.94 -23.39 19.66
C ASP A 59 -19.10 -23.37 21.20
N PRO A 60 -20.30 -23.13 21.76
CA PRO A 60 -20.48 -23.10 23.21
C PRO A 60 -20.85 -24.49 23.71
N ALA A 61 -19.87 -25.23 24.21
CA ALA A 61 -20.14 -26.36 25.10
C ALA A 61 -19.13 -26.40 26.25
N ARG A 62 -19.68 -26.47 27.46
CA ARG A 62 -19.06 -26.66 28.79
C ARG A 62 -18.59 -25.39 29.48
N GLY A 63 -19.44 -24.94 30.40
CA GLY A 63 -19.11 -23.91 31.37
C GLY A 63 -18.25 -24.42 32.53
N SER A 64 -17.67 -23.46 33.25
CA SER A 64 -17.58 -23.50 34.71
C SER A 64 -17.49 -22.07 35.21
N ALA A 65 -18.23 -21.80 36.27
CA ALA A 65 -18.35 -20.52 36.93
C ALA A 65 -17.10 -20.20 37.77
N ALA A 66 -16.72 -18.92 37.85
CA ALA A 66 -16.10 -18.35 39.04
C ALA A 66 -16.29 -16.83 39.08
N LEU A 67 -16.93 -16.40 40.16
CA LEU A 67 -17.15 -15.02 40.60
C LEU A 67 -15.83 -14.37 41.02
N GLY A 68 -15.73 -13.03 40.94
CA GLY A 68 -14.58 -12.33 41.51
C GLY A 68 -14.50 -10.81 41.32
N ARG A 69 -15.46 -10.11 41.94
CA ARG A 69 -15.41 -8.75 42.56
C ARG A 69 -14.51 -7.63 41.97
N SER A 70 -15.20 -6.51 41.79
CA SER A 70 -14.76 -5.13 41.69
C SER A 70 -13.96 -4.60 42.89
N GLY A 71 -13.06 -3.64 42.63
CA GLY A 71 -12.43 -2.75 43.61
C GLY A 71 -11.67 -1.60 42.92
N PRO A 72 -11.71 -0.35 43.42
CA PRO A 72 -11.50 0.85 42.60
C PRO A 72 -10.08 1.44 42.65
N TYR A 73 -9.82 2.32 41.67
CA TYR A 73 -8.67 3.21 41.54
C TYR A 73 -8.47 4.09 42.79
N ALA A 74 -7.23 4.14 43.28
CA ALA A 74 -6.76 5.16 44.22
C ALA A 74 -5.66 6.00 43.56
N GLN A 75 -5.83 7.32 43.61
CA GLN A 75 -4.86 8.36 43.25
C GLN A 75 -3.86 8.58 44.39
N GLY A 76 -2.65 8.98 44.00
CA GLY A 76 -1.55 9.48 44.84
C GLY A 76 -0.26 9.31 44.02
N GLY A 77 0.46 10.32 43.54
CA GLY A 77 0.77 11.61 44.14
C GLY A 77 2.09 11.45 44.88
N ASP A 78 3.22 11.68 44.20
CA ASP A 78 4.42 12.20 44.87
C ASP A 78 5.45 12.80 43.91
N GLU A 79 6.12 13.82 44.40
CA GLU A 79 7.00 14.75 43.70
C GLU A 79 8.44 14.23 43.50
N GLY A 80 9.05 14.65 42.38
CA GLY A 80 10.40 15.24 42.31
C GLY A 80 11.64 14.42 42.70
N VAL A 81 12.47 14.07 41.70
CA VAL A 81 13.95 14.14 41.82
C VAL A 81 14.58 14.46 40.45
N LEU A 82 15.30 15.58 40.38
CA LEU A 82 16.28 15.92 39.36
C LEU A 82 17.50 14.98 39.48
N SER A 83 17.93 14.31 38.39
CA SER A 83 19.35 14.01 38.24
C SER A 83 19.78 13.71 36.80
N ARG A 84 20.74 14.53 36.35
CA ARG A 84 21.98 14.22 35.61
C ARG A 84 21.88 13.51 34.26
N GLY A 85 22.33 14.25 33.24
CA GLY A 85 22.56 13.76 31.89
C GLY A 85 23.58 12.63 31.81
N THR A 86 23.28 11.69 30.92
CA THR A 86 24.17 10.60 30.54
C THR A 86 24.56 10.80 29.09
N ARG A 87 25.87 10.93 28.85
CA ARG A 87 26.49 11.00 27.52
C ARG A 87 26.21 9.67 26.79
N CYS A 88 25.72 9.73 25.56
CA CYS A 88 25.64 8.57 24.68
C CYS A 88 27.05 8.09 24.32
N ALA A 89 27.34 6.82 24.61
CA ALA A 89 28.48 6.10 24.04
C ALA A 89 28.11 5.60 22.62
N PRO A 90 29.03 5.64 21.64
CA PRO A 90 28.78 5.12 20.31
C PRO A 90 28.97 3.59 20.30
N GLY A 91 27.98 2.84 19.81
CA GLY A 91 28.15 1.40 19.55
C GLY A 91 27.05 0.45 20.04
N ALA A 92 25.94 0.93 20.59
CA ALA A 92 24.81 0.06 20.90
C ALA A 92 23.89 -0.09 19.69
N VAL A 93 24.02 -1.19 18.94
CA VAL A 93 22.91 -1.64 18.07
C VAL A 93 21.70 -1.86 18.99
N PRO A 94 20.54 -1.20 18.80
CA PRO A 94 19.49 -1.25 19.80
C PRO A 94 18.96 -2.68 19.94
N VAL A 95 18.88 -3.17 21.17
CA VAL A 95 18.31 -4.47 21.59
C VAL A 95 16.93 -4.76 20.97
N ARG A 96 16.25 -3.74 20.44
CA ARG A 96 14.93 -3.80 19.80
C ARG A 96 14.93 -4.23 18.33
N ARG A 97 15.98 -3.92 17.54
CA ARG A 97 16.15 -4.40 16.15
C ARG A 97 16.17 -5.94 16.05
N ARG A 98 16.54 -6.61 17.15
CA ARG A 98 16.51 -8.06 17.28
C ARG A 98 15.10 -8.64 17.39
N ARG A 99 14.07 -7.87 17.76
CA ARG A 99 12.74 -8.43 18.10
C ARG A 99 11.90 -8.82 16.88
N MET A 100 11.90 -8.04 15.79
CA MET A 100 11.25 -8.44 14.54
C MET A 100 11.97 -9.62 13.90
N LYS A 101 13.31 -9.52 13.71
CA LYS A 101 14.11 -10.63 13.20
C LYS A 101 13.86 -11.90 14.00
N ARG A 102 13.83 -11.80 15.34
CA ARG A 102 13.56 -12.93 16.23
C ARG A 102 12.14 -13.46 16.11
N LEU A 103 11.10 -12.61 16.15
CA LEU A 103 9.71 -13.06 16.02
C LEU A 103 9.47 -13.72 14.66
N MET A 104 9.91 -13.07 13.58
CA MET A 104 9.82 -13.64 12.23
C MET A 104 10.63 -14.94 12.12
N GLN A 105 11.82 -15.03 12.71
CA GLN A 105 12.62 -16.27 12.76
C GLN A 105 11.96 -17.38 13.58
N GLU A 106 11.35 -17.06 14.73
CA GLU A 106 10.66 -18.03 15.60
C GLU A 106 9.42 -18.64 14.93
N HIS A 107 8.82 -17.92 13.98
CA HIS A 107 7.67 -18.38 13.19
C HIS A 107 8.02 -18.89 11.79
N ARG A 108 9.31 -19.00 11.43
CA ARG A 108 9.71 -19.62 10.16
C ARG A 108 9.45 -21.11 10.18
N LYS A 109 8.70 -21.60 9.21
CA LYS A 109 8.51 -23.04 8.92
C LYS A 109 8.97 -23.35 7.50
N ARG A 110 9.54 -24.55 7.33
CA ARG A 110 10.05 -25.02 6.04
C ARG A 110 8.98 -25.86 5.33
N PHE A 111 8.67 -25.48 4.10
CA PHE A 111 7.77 -26.18 3.19
C PHE A 111 8.55 -26.56 1.93
N GLY A 112 9.16 -27.75 1.94
CA GLY A 112 10.08 -28.18 0.88
C GLY A 112 11.35 -27.31 0.87
N ASP A 113 11.63 -26.64 -0.25
CA ASP A 113 12.76 -25.71 -0.41
C ASP A 113 12.42 -24.27 -0.06
N PHE A 114 11.18 -23.99 0.35
CA PHE A 114 10.70 -22.66 0.72
C PHE A 114 10.59 -22.50 2.24
N GLU A 115 10.80 -21.28 2.70
CA GLU A 115 10.48 -20.88 4.07
C GLU A 115 9.26 -19.96 4.05
N VAL A 116 8.30 -20.24 4.93
CA VAL A 116 7.12 -19.39 5.17
C VAL A 116 7.11 -18.91 6.61
N ILE A 117 6.44 -17.79 6.87
CA ILE A 117 6.24 -17.27 8.22
C ILE A 117 4.82 -17.58 8.63
N GLU A 118 4.64 -18.41 9.65
CA GLU A 118 3.33 -18.93 10.03
C GLU A 118 2.98 -18.65 11.49
N PHE A 119 1.88 -17.92 11.69
CA PHE A 119 1.29 -17.69 13.01
C PHE A 119 0.07 -18.60 13.19
N VAL A 120 0.18 -19.62 14.04
CA VAL A 120 -0.93 -20.56 14.34
C VAL A 120 -1.54 -20.35 15.72
N ASP A 121 -0.84 -19.70 16.64
CA ASP A 121 -1.35 -19.48 18.00
C ASP A 121 -2.34 -18.30 18.03
N GLU A 122 -3.63 -18.62 18.20
CA GLU A 122 -4.71 -17.63 18.30
C GLU A 122 -4.49 -16.59 19.41
N GLN A 123 -3.88 -16.99 20.54
CA GLN A 123 -3.63 -16.09 21.66
C GLN A 123 -2.49 -15.12 21.34
N GLU A 124 -1.44 -15.60 20.67
CA GLU A 124 -0.35 -14.74 20.21
C GLU A 124 -0.83 -13.74 19.16
N ILE A 125 -1.60 -14.20 18.18
CA ILE A 125 -2.24 -13.34 17.18
C ILE A 125 -3.13 -12.29 17.85
N ALA A 126 -3.95 -12.70 18.84
CA ALA A 126 -4.80 -11.78 19.58
C ALA A 126 -3.98 -10.73 20.34
N LYS A 127 -2.87 -11.12 20.98
CA LYS A 127 -1.95 -10.19 21.66
C LYS A 127 -1.30 -9.21 20.68
N LEU A 128 -0.86 -9.69 19.50
CA LEU A 128 -0.30 -8.85 18.45
C LEU A 128 -1.30 -7.79 17.97
N ARG A 129 -2.55 -8.19 17.75
CA ARG A 129 -3.64 -7.31 17.32
C ARG A 129 -4.10 -6.34 18.42
N ALA A 130 -4.08 -6.77 19.68
CA ALA A 130 -4.42 -5.90 20.81
C ALA A 130 -3.39 -4.78 21.03
N LYS A 131 -2.17 -4.93 20.51
CA LYS A 131 -1.14 -3.89 20.59
C LYS A 131 -1.39 -2.80 19.55
N THR A 132 -2.18 -1.80 19.94
CA THR A 132 -2.47 -0.61 19.13
C THR A 132 -1.48 0.51 19.36
N ASP A 133 -0.91 0.62 20.56
CA ASP A 133 0.08 1.65 20.88
C ASP A 133 1.48 1.27 20.38
N VAL A 134 2.03 2.14 19.54
CA VAL A 134 3.37 1.99 18.97
C VAL A 134 4.20 3.19 19.40
N ALA A 135 5.16 2.97 20.30
CA ALA A 135 6.17 3.96 20.60
C ALA A 135 7.00 4.23 19.33
N ALA A 136 6.74 5.37 18.69
CA ALA A 136 7.41 5.79 17.47
C ALA A 136 8.43 6.89 17.80
N PRO A 137 9.71 6.72 17.41
CA PRO A 137 10.68 7.81 17.49
C PRO A 137 10.29 8.90 16.50
N LEU A 138 10.17 10.14 16.98
CA LEU A 138 9.86 11.29 16.14
C LEU A 138 10.98 12.32 16.28
N THR A 139 11.74 12.53 15.21
CA THR A 139 12.63 13.67 15.08
C THR A 139 11.85 14.81 14.44
N LEU A 140 11.85 15.98 15.09
CA LEU A 140 11.23 17.18 14.55
C LEU A 140 12.30 18.05 13.87
N HIS A 141 12.17 18.26 12.57
CA HIS A 141 12.92 19.27 11.84
C HIS A 141 12.02 20.48 11.59
N TRP A 142 12.33 21.60 12.22
CA TRP A 142 11.63 22.86 12.03
C TRP A 142 12.52 23.81 11.22
N THR A 143 12.03 24.30 10.08
CA THR A 143 12.80 25.12 9.12
C THR A 143 12.00 26.35 8.69
N TRP A 144 12.72 27.41 8.31
CA TRP A 144 12.20 28.70 7.83
C TRP A 144 12.51 28.94 6.34
N GLU A 145 12.90 27.88 5.62
CA GLU A 145 13.04 27.92 4.16
C GLU A 145 11.66 27.73 3.51
N TYR A 146 11.29 28.65 2.62
CA TYR A 146 10.00 28.67 1.92
C TYR A 146 10.15 28.69 0.40
N GLY A 147 11.37 28.87 -0.11
CA GLY A 147 11.74 28.58 -1.48
C GLY A 147 11.57 27.09 -1.80
N SER A 148 11.55 26.76 -3.09
CA SER A 148 11.56 25.37 -3.51
C SER A 148 12.99 24.86 -3.48
N GLU A 149 13.27 23.91 -2.59
CA GLU A 149 14.54 23.20 -2.46
C GLU A 149 14.57 21.95 -3.36
N VAL A 150 13.39 21.44 -3.70
CA VAL A 150 13.15 20.24 -4.48
C VAL A 150 11.98 20.45 -5.44
N GLU A 151 12.27 21.00 -6.62
CA GLU A 151 11.27 21.38 -7.61
C GLU A 151 10.38 20.20 -8.05
N GLU A 152 10.94 18.99 -8.18
CA GLU A 152 10.17 17.82 -8.61
C GLU A 152 9.12 17.40 -7.56
N LEU A 153 9.44 17.56 -6.27
CA LEU A 153 8.49 17.26 -5.18
C LEU A 153 7.45 18.37 -5.04
N ARG A 154 7.84 19.64 -5.26
CA ARG A 154 6.88 20.75 -5.38
C ARG A 154 5.89 20.49 -6.51
N ALA A 155 6.37 20.03 -7.66
CA ALA A 155 5.51 19.69 -8.80
C ALA A 155 4.55 18.52 -8.49
N LEU A 156 5.00 17.50 -7.76
CA LEU A 156 4.12 16.42 -7.29
C LEU A 156 3.04 16.94 -6.34
N TYR A 157 3.40 17.83 -5.41
CA TYR A 157 2.44 18.46 -4.50
C TYR A 157 1.38 19.29 -5.26
N GLU A 158 1.79 20.10 -6.23
CA GLU A 158 0.85 20.86 -7.08
C GLU A 158 -0.09 19.92 -7.86
N LYS A 159 0.44 18.84 -8.43
CA LYS A 159 -0.38 17.81 -9.10
C LYS A 159 -1.40 17.18 -8.14
N GLY A 160 -1.00 16.87 -6.91
CA GLY A 160 -1.89 16.31 -5.89
C GLY A 160 -3.03 17.26 -5.53
N LYS A 161 -2.73 18.55 -5.35
CA LYS A 161 -3.75 19.58 -5.09
C LYS A 161 -4.79 19.72 -6.20
N VAL A 162 -4.34 19.71 -7.46
CA VAL A 162 -5.24 19.88 -8.60
C VAL A 162 -6.16 18.66 -8.78
N ASN A 163 -5.68 17.46 -8.45
CA ASN A 163 -6.39 16.20 -8.67
C ASN A 163 -7.12 15.67 -7.43
N GLN A 164 -7.48 16.55 -6.50
CA GLN A 164 -8.27 16.16 -5.31
C GLN A 164 -9.66 15.65 -5.68
N TRP A 165 -10.15 14.68 -4.91
CA TRP A 165 -11.47 14.09 -5.06
C TRP A 165 -12.16 13.88 -3.70
N ASN A 166 -13.46 13.62 -3.72
CA ASN A 166 -14.28 13.41 -2.54
C ASN A 166 -14.89 12.01 -2.54
N ALA A 167 -14.55 11.21 -1.52
CA ALA A 167 -14.99 9.81 -1.43
C ALA A 167 -16.52 9.64 -1.35
N GLU A 168 -17.26 10.60 -0.80
CA GLU A 168 -18.72 10.52 -0.75
C GLU A 168 -19.39 10.96 -2.05
N ARG A 169 -18.86 12.00 -2.71
CA ARG A 169 -19.53 12.67 -3.83
C ARG A 169 -19.11 12.21 -5.21
N ASP A 170 -17.87 11.76 -5.35
CA ASP A 170 -17.30 11.40 -6.66
C ASP A 170 -17.36 9.90 -6.94
N LEU A 171 -17.91 9.11 -6.02
CA LEU A 171 -18.19 7.68 -6.16
C LEU A 171 -19.69 7.42 -6.20
N ASP A 172 -20.15 6.59 -7.15
CA ASP A 172 -21.55 6.19 -7.24
C ASP A 172 -21.88 5.07 -6.25
N TRP A 173 -22.17 5.47 -5.01
CA TRP A 173 -22.56 4.55 -3.95
C TRP A 173 -23.91 3.85 -4.20
N SER A 174 -24.68 4.20 -5.24
CA SER A 174 -25.92 3.50 -5.57
C SER A 174 -25.68 2.17 -6.28
N ALA A 175 -24.51 1.98 -6.89
CA ALA A 175 -24.17 0.75 -7.60
C ALA A 175 -24.24 -0.48 -6.68
N PRO A 176 -24.93 -1.57 -7.07
CA PRO A 176 -25.03 -2.77 -6.26
C PRO A 176 -23.70 -3.53 -6.25
N VAL A 177 -23.42 -4.20 -5.13
CA VAL A 177 -22.33 -5.17 -4.98
C VAL A 177 -22.93 -6.35 -4.22
N SER A 178 -22.85 -7.54 -4.78
CA SER A 178 -23.47 -8.75 -4.22
C SER A 178 -22.47 -9.90 -4.19
N LYS A 179 -22.60 -10.73 -3.16
CA LYS A 179 -21.87 -12.01 -3.04
C LYS A 179 -22.36 -13.08 -4.01
N ASP A 180 -23.53 -12.88 -4.60
CA ASP A 180 -24.15 -13.82 -5.55
C ASP A 180 -23.70 -13.55 -7.00
N ASP A 181 -22.92 -12.48 -7.21
CA ASP A 181 -22.37 -12.05 -8.48
C ASP A 181 -20.83 -12.14 -8.50
N TRP A 182 -20.26 -12.23 -9.70
CA TRP A 182 -18.82 -12.12 -9.89
C TRP A 182 -18.38 -10.65 -9.84
N VAL A 183 -18.02 -10.16 -8.65
CA VAL A 183 -17.49 -8.78 -8.44
C VAL A 183 -16.10 -8.60 -9.08
N MET A 184 -15.32 -9.68 -9.09
CA MET A 184 -14.02 -9.80 -9.76
C MET A 184 -14.09 -10.90 -10.82
N ASN A 185 -13.15 -10.89 -11.76
CA ASN A 185 -12.92 -12.00 -12.66
C ASN A 185 -12.65 -13.30 -11.87
N PRO A 186 -13.34 -14.43 -12.14
CA PRO A 186 -13.14 -15.67 -11.37
C PRO A 186 -11.69 -16.16 -11.37
N GLN A 187 -10.99 -15.97 -12.49
CA GLN A 187 -9.60 -16.37 -12.68
C GLN A 187 -8.63 -15.57 -11.82
N ALA A 188 -9.03 -14.37 -11.37
CA ALA A 188 -8.24 -13.52 -10.49
C ALA A 188 -8.39 -13.87 -9.00
N SER A 189 -9.33 -14.75 -8.64
CA SER A 189 -9.54 -15.20 -7.25
C SER A 189 -8.93 -16.57 -7.02
N MET A 190 -7.97 -16.63 -6.10
CA MET A 190 -7.35 -17.89 -5.68
C MET A 190 -8.38 -18.82 -5.03
N LEU A 191 -9.20 -18.32 -4.10
CA LEU A 191 -10.16 -19.13 -3.37
C LEU A 191 -11.27 -19.67 -4.28
N ALA A 192 -11.75 -18.89 -5.25
CA ALA A 192 -12.71 -19.37 -6.24
C ALA A 192 -12.13 -20.50 -7.09
N GLN A 193 -10.89 -20.36 -7.57
CA GLN A 193 -10.22 -21.36 -8.38
C GLN A 193 -9.98 -22.65 -7.58
N LEU A 194 -9.56 -22.55 -6.32
CA LEU A 194 -9.40 -23.70 -5.42
C LEU A 194 -10.73 -24.40 -5.12
N CYS A 195 -11.80 -23.61 -4.92
CA CYS A 195 -13.14 -24.14 -4.74
C CYS A 195 -13.61 -24.92 -5.98
N LYS A 196 -13.37 -24.37 -7.18
CA LYS A 196 -13.66 -25.02 -8.46
C LYS A 196 -12.90 -26.34 -8.61
N LEU A 197 -11.60 -26.34 -8.34
CA LEU A 197 -10.76 -27.55 -8.42
C LEU A 197 -11.19 -28.62 -7.41
N SER A 198 -11.74 -28.22 -6.29
CA SER A 198 -12.30 -29.11 -5.26
C SER A 198 -13.74 -29.55 -5.54
N GLY A 199 -14.27 -29.29 -6.75
CA GLY A 199 -15.59 -29.72 -7.19
C GLY A 199 -16.77 -28.97 -6.53
N LYS A 200 -16.54 -27.78 -5.96
CA LYS A 200 -17.60 -26.97 -5.34
C LYS A 200 -18.44 -26.26 -6.40
N ASP A 201 -19.70 -26.04 -6.08
CA ASP A 201 -20.64 -25.33 -6.96
C ASP A 201 -20.25 -23.85 -7.18
N GLU A 202 -20.83 -23.23 -8.21
CA GLU A 202 -20.52 -21.84 -8.57
C GLU A 202 -20.88 -20.87 -7.45
N ALA A 203 -21.97 -21.13 -6.71
CA ALA A 203 -22.38 -20.31 -5.57
C ALA A 203 -21.29 -20.25 -4.50
N THR A 204 -20.66 -21.39 -4.18
CA THR A 204 -19.54 -21.44 -3.24
C THR A 204 -18.30 -20.76 -3.81
N GLN A 205 -18.01 -20.91 -5.11
CA GLN A 205 -16.88 -20.22 -5.75
C GLN A 205 -17.03 -18.69 -5.69
N LYS A 206 -18.23 -18.16 -5.96
CA LYS A 206 -18.54 -16.73 -5.85
C LYS A 206 -18.42 -16.21 -4.43
N ALA A 207 -18.97 -16.95 -3.45
CA ALA A 207 -18.82 -16.60 -2.04
C ALA A 207 -17.35 -16.56 -1.61
N ALA A 208 -16.54 -17.50 -2.09
CA ALA A 208 -15.11 -17.55 -1.82
C ALA A 208 -14.36 -16.35 -2.43
N ALA A 209 -14.65 -15.98 -3.68
CA ALA A 209 -14.10 -14.77 -4.29
C ALA A 209 -14.52 -13.49 -3.57
N PHE A 210 -15.77 -13.43 -3.10
CA PHE A 210 -16.27 -12.28 -2.36
C PHE A 210 -15.56 -12.11 -1.02
N ASP A 211 -15.35 -13.19 -0.28
CA ASP A 211 -14.58 -13.17 0.97
C ASP A 211 -13.11 -12.80 0.73
N GLU A 212 -12.49 -13.33 -0.33
CA GLU A 212 -11.11 -13.00 -0.72
C GLU A 212 -10.95 -11.51 -1.04
N LEU A 213 -11.84 -10.94 -1.85
CA LEU A 213 -11.87 -9.50 -2.13
C LEU A 213 -12.06 -8.69 -0.84
N THR A 214 -12.97 -9.12 0.02
CA THR A 214 -13.26 -8.45 1.29
C THR A 214 -12.07 -8.51 2.24
N HIS A 215 -11.34 -9.63 2.28
CA HIS A 215 -10.09 -9.76 3.02
C HIS A 215 -9.03 -8.83 2.43
N LEU A 216 -8.76 -8.89 1.13
CA LEU A 216 -7.76 -8.05 0.46
C LEU A 216 -7.99 -6.55 0.73
N LEU A 217 -9.23 -6.06 0.54
CA LEU A 217 -9.58 -4.67 0.81
C LEU A 217 -9.46 -4.30 2.30
N SER A 218 -9.72 -5.25 3.21
CA SER A 218 -9.47 -5.04 4.64
C SER A 218 -7.98 -4.86 4.92
N GLN A 219 -7.11 -5.61 4.25
CA GLN A 219 -5.67 -5.51 4.45
C GLN A 219 -5.10 -4.21 3.89
N LEU A 220 -5.60 -3.77 2.73
CA LEU A 220 -5.29 -2.46 2.17
C LEU A 220 -5.72 -1.35 3.13
N LEU A 221 -6.95 -1.40 3.67
CA LEU A 221 -7.42 -0.45 4.69
C LEU A 221 -6.46 -0.33 5.89
N HIS A 222 -5.96 -1.46 6.40
CA HIS A 222 -4.99 -1.46 7.50
C HIS A 222 -3.63 -0.89 7.08
N GLY A 223 -3.22 -1.12 5.83
CA GLY A 223 -2.07 -0.49 5.18
C GLY A 223 -2.20 1.03 5.14
N GLU A 224 -3.30 1.55 4.59
CA GLU A 224 -3.54 3.00 4.49
C GLU A 224 -3.54 3.66 5.86
N GLN A 225 -4.06 2.97 6.88
CA GLN A 225 -4.02 3.47 8.25
C GLN A 225 -2.57 3.65 8.76
N ALA A 226 -1.65 2.74 8.42
CA ALA A 226 -0.25 2.90 8.77
C ALA A 226 0.46 3.93 7.89
N ALA A 227 0.13 3.99 6.59
CA ALA A 227 0.64 5.00 5.67
C ALA A 227 0.29 6.41 6.15
N LEU A 228 -0.96 6.64 6.56
CA LEU A 228 -1.42 7.89 7.19
C LEU A 228 -0.50 8.34 8.33
N GLN A 229 -0.19 7.42 9.25
CA GLN A 229 0.64 7.72 10.41
C GLN A 229 2.10 7.97 10.01
N ILE A 230 2.64 7.21 9.06
CA ILE A 230 4.02 7.37 8.58
C ILE A 230 4.19 8.66 7.80
N CYS A 231 3.24 9.03 6.94
CA CYS A 231 3.19 10.32 6.26
C CYS A 231 3.15 11.47 7.29
N GLY A 232 2.33 11.34 8.34
CA GLY A 232 2.32 12.27 9.47
C GLY A 232 3.69 12.39 10.15
N GLN A 233 4.39 11.28 10.37
CA GLN A 233 5.75 11.30 10.91
C GLN A 233 6.75 11.96 9.93
N LEU A 234 6.62 11.73 8.62
CA LEU A 234 7.46 12.34 7.59
C LEU A 234 7.27 13.87 7.54
N THR A 235 6.06 14.40 7.77
CA THR A 235 5.88 15.86 7.88
C THR A 235 6.74 16.49 8.98
N ASN A 236 7.00 15.75 10.06
CA ASN A 236 7.87 16.18 11.14
C ASN A 236 9.35 15.92 10.83
N ALA A 237 9.65 14.74 10.27
CA ALA A 237 11.01 14.20 10.15
C ALA A 237 11.78 14.59 8.88
N CYS A 238 11.11 14.95 7.79
CA CYS A 238 11.79 15.46 6.59
C CYS A 238 12.44 16.82 6.88
N ASP A 239 13.58 17.11 6.25
CA ASP A 239 14.36 18.32 6.52
C ASP A 239 14.00 19.49 5.59
N LYS A 240 13.58 19.20 4.35
CA LYS A 240 13.21 20.18 3.34
C LYS A 240 11.73 20.48 3.32
N MET A 241 11.37 21.71 3.00
CA MET A 241 9.98 22.15 3.01
C MET A 241 9.14 21.46 1.92
N ASP A 242 9.72 21.21 0.75
CA ASP A 242 9.04 20.51 -0.35
C ASP A 242 8.70 19.05 -0.01
N GLU A 243 9.57 18.37 0.74
CA GLU A 243 9.31 17.02 1.24
C GLU A 243 8.15 17.03 2.25
N LYS A 244 8.17 18.02 3.18
CA LYS A 244 7.11 18.19 4.18
C LYS A 244 5.75 18.51 3.54
N TRP A 245 5.73 19.38 2.53
CA TRP A 245 4.50 19.74 1.80
C TRP A 245 3.90 18.52 1.11
N TYR A 246 4.74 17.74 0.45
CA TYR A 246 4.29 16.52 -0.20
C TYR A 246 3.78 15.50 0.82
N ALA A 247 4.56 15.20 1.86
CA ALA A 247 4.13 14.28 2.93
C ALA A 247 2.81 14.72 3.59
N ALA A 248 2.58 16.03 3.78
CA ALA A 248 1.32 16.55 4.30
C ALA A 248 0.15 16.36 3.33
N SER A 249 0.38 16.50 2.02
CA SER A 249 -0.64 16.15 1.03
C SER A 249 -0.99 14.67 1.04
N GLN A 250 0.01 13.79 1.22
CA GLN A 250 -0.23 12.35 1.36
C GLN A 250 -1.07 12.04 2.58
N VAL A 251 -0.84 12.66 3.74
CA VAL A 251 -1.71 12.49 4.93
C VAL A 251 -3.20 12.72 4.58
N THR A 252 -3.48 13.68 3.70
CA THR A 252 -4.86 13.93 3.24
C THR A 252 -5.36 12.85 2.27
N ASP A 253 -4.50 12.40 1.36
CA ASP A 253 -4.80 11.31 0.44
C ASP A 253 -5.08 9.99 1.21
N GLU A 254 -4.20 9.59 2.14
CA GLU A 254 -4.37 8.39 2.98
C GLU A 254 -5.65 8.43 3.83
N ALA A 255 -5.96 9.59 4.41
CA ALA A 255 -7.20 9.76 5.17
C ALA A 255 -8.45 9.51 4.30
N ARG A 256 -8.38 9.92 3.02
CA ARG A 256 -9.46 9.70 2.05
C ARG A 256 -9.52 8.25 1.58
N HIS A 257 -8.39 7.58 1.41
CA HIS A 257 -8.36 6.15 1.06
C HIS A 257 -8.97 5.31 2.16
N ILE A 258 -8.63 5.58 3.42
CA ILE A 258 -9.28 4.97 4.60
C ILE A 258 -10.79 5.22 4.56
N GLU A 259 -11.23 6.45 4.30
CA GLU A 259 -12.65 6.78 4.19
C GLU A 259 -13.35 5.97 3.08
N ALA A 260 -12.79 5.96 1.87
CA ALA A 260 -13.37 5.27 0.72
C ALA A 260 -13.44 3.75 0.92
N ILE A 261 -12.32 3.14 1.30
CA ILE A 261 -12.21 1.69 1.48
C ILE A 261 -13.08 1.22 2.65
N SER A 262 -13.08 1.93 3.79
CA SER A 262 -13.93 1.58 4.93
C SER A 262 -15.42 1.70 4.63
N LYS A 263 -15.85 2.70 3.84
CA LYS A 263 -17.23 2.81 3.36
C LYS A 263 -17.58 1.68 2.40
N PHE A 264 -16.69 1.31 1.48
CA PHE A 264 -16.92 0.18 0.59
C PHE A 264 -17.07 -1.12 1.38
N LEU A 265 -16.15 -1.40 2.30
CA LEU A 265 -16.23 -2.57 3.18
C LEU A 265 -17.52 -2.60 4.00
N SER A 266 -17.89 -1.49 4.64
CA SER A 266 -19.06 -1.45 5.53
C SER A 266 -20.41 -1.40 4.79
N ARG A 267 -20.53 -0.61 3.71
CA ARG A 267 -21.77 -0.41 2.97
C ARG A 267 -22.03 -1.48 1.91
N LYS A 268 -20.98 -2.11 1.36
CA LYS A 268 -21.08 -3.03 0.22
C LYS A 268 -20.69 -4.47 0.55
N LEU A 269 -19.65 -4.68 1.36
CA LEU A 269 -19.14 -6.03 1.65
C LEU A 269 -19.62 -6.59 3.01
N GLY A 270 -19.98 -5.72 3.94
CA GLY A 270 -20.57 -6.07 5.23
C GLY A 270 -19.58 -6.63 6.26
N ALA A 271 -18.27 -6.62 5.97
CA ALA A 271 -17.25 -7.11 6.89
C ALA A 271 -15.93 -6.32 6.74
N ILE A 272 -15.17 -6.28 7.84
CA ILE A 272 -13.76 -5.88 7.86
C ILE A 272 -13.01 -7.02 8.57
N TYR A 273 -12.11 -7.67 7.84
CA TYR A 273 -11.27 -8.71 8.40
C TYR A 273 -10.14 -8.11 9.25
N PRO A 274 -9.71 -8.82 10.32
CA PRO A 274 -8.63 -8.33 11.15
C PRO A 274 -7.31 -8.29 10.38
N ILE A 275 -6.44 -7.35 10.73
CA ILE A 275 -5.11 -7.26 10.15
C ILE A 275 -4.37 -8.60 10.29
N ASN A 276 -3.68 -8.98 9.22
CA ASN A 276 -2.84 -10.16 9.16
C ASN A 276 -1.67 -9.99 10.14
N PRO A 277 -1.33 -11.00 10.96
CA PRO A 277 -0.21 -10.94 11.90
C PRO A 277 1.08 -10.43 11.27
N SER A 278 1.45 -10.95 10.10
CA SER A 278 2.69 -10.58 9.43
C SER A 278 2.66 -9.13 8.96
N LEU A 279 1.54 -8.69 8.37
CA LEU A 279 1.34 -7.29 7.98
C LEU A 279 1.43 -6.37 9.21
N LYS A 280 0.79 -6.73 10.32
CA LYS A 280 0.84 -5.97 11.56
C LYS A 280 2.26 -5.79 12.06
N ILE A 281 3.09 -6.83 12.03
CA ILE A 281 4.48 -6.76 12.49
C ILE A 281 5.31 -5.86 11.58
N LEU A 282 5.14 -5.97 10.26
CA LEU A 282 5.87 -5.14 9.30
C LEU A 282 5.49 -3.66 9.42
N LEU A 283 4.20 -3.34 9.51
CA LEU A 283 3.75 -1.97 9.73
C LEU A 283 4.24 -1.42 11.08
N ASP A 284 4.24 -2.25 12.12
CA ASP A 284 4.82 -1.91 13.43
C ASP A 284 6.32 -1.56 13.35
N GLU A 285 7.09 -2.24 12.50
CA GLU A 285 8.50 -1.95 12.26
C GLU A 285 8.67 -0.62 11.52
N LEU A 286 7.87 -0.39 10.46
CA LEU A 286 7.91 0.86 9.70
C LEU A 286 7.55 2.08 10.55
N LEU A 287 6.50 1.96 11.38
CA LEU A 287 6.11 2.99 12.34
C LEU A 287 7.24 3.30 13.34
N ARG A 288 8.03 2.29 13.70
CA ARG A 288 9.18 2.43 14.62
C ARG A 288 10.48 2.84 13.96
N ALA A 289 10.55 2.85 12.62
CA ALA A 289 11.76 3.21 11.91
C ALA A 289 12.26 4.60 12.36
N GLU A 290 13.55 4.72 12.68
CA GLU A 290 14.09 5.89 13.40
C GLU A 290 14.34 7.10 12.50
N THR A 291 14.46 6.89 11.18
CA THR A 291 14.87 7.94 10.25
C THR A 291 13.85 8.13 9.14
N ALA A 292 13.72 9.36 8.64
CA ALA A 292 12.92 9.66 7.46
C ALA A 292 13.35 8.77 6.27
N ARG A 293 14.66 8.59 6.06
CA ARG A 293 15.22 7.68 5.03
C ARG A 293 14.64 6.26 5.10
N LYS A 294 14.60 5.65 6.29
CA LYS A 294 14.05 4.28 6.46
C LYS A 294 12.54 4.26 6.27
N LYS A 295 11.82 5.28 6.73
CA LYS A 295 10.37 5.40 6.49
C LYS A 295 10.04 5.57 5.00
N THR A 296 10.82 6.39 4.29
CA THR A 296 10.67 6.59 2.84
C THR A 296 11.02 5.32 2.05
N LEU A 297 12.11 4.64 2.40
CA LEU A 297 12.43 3.37 1.75
C LEU A 297 11.32 2.34 2.01
N GLY A 298 10.96 2.12 3.27
CA GLY A 298 10.02 1.07 3.66
C GLY A 298 8.58 1.33 3.22
N MET A 299 7.99 2.45 3.64
CA MET A 299 6.60 2.76 3.27
C MET A 299 6.55 3.24 1.82
N GLN A 300 7.19 4.38 1.53
CA GLN A 300 6.99 5.13 0.29
C GLN A 300 7.57 4.46 -0.97
N THR A 301 8.54 3.55 -0.82
CA THR A 301 9.16 2.85 -1.97
C THR A 301 8.72 1.39 -2.07
N LEU A 302 8.70 0.65 -0.96
CA LEU A 302 8.32 -0.77 -0.97
C LEU A 302 6.80 -0.95 -0.89
N PHE A 303 6.15 -0.45 0.16
CA PHE A 303 4.71 -0.68 0.38
C PHE A 303 3.84 0.05 -0.65
N GLU A 304 4.05 1.33 -0.92
CA GLU A 304 3.27 2.04 -1.95
C GLU A 304 3.54 1.44 -3.34
N GLY A 305 4.78 1.01 -3.60
CA GLY A 305 5.11 0.33 -4.85
C GLY A 305 4.36 -1.01 -5.01
N MET A 306 4.20 -1.78 -3.93
CA MET A 306 3.36 -2.99 -3.93
C MET A 306 1.88 -2.62 -4.12
N ALA A 307 1.41 -1.57 -3.43
CA ALA A 307 0.03 -1.13 -3.47
C ALA A 307 -0.37 -0.76 -4.90
N VAL A 308 0.47 -0.04 -5.66
CA VAL A 308 0.24 0.25 -7.08
C VAL A 308 -0.03 -1.03 -7.90
N GLY A 309 0.76 -2.10 -7.70
CA GLY A 309 0.54 -3.36 -8.40
C GLY A 309 -0.76 -4.07 -7.99
N ILE A 310 -1.11 -4.02 -6.71
CA ILE A 310 -2.36 -4.60 -6.20
C ILE A 310 -3.58 -3.82 -6.71
N PHE A 311 -3.51 -2.48 -6.73
CA PHE A 311 -4.57 -1.63 -7.24
C PHE A 311 -4.75 -1.77 -8.75
N ASP A 312 -3.66 -1.88 -9.52
CA ASP A 312 -3.76 -2.16 -10.96
C ASP A 312 -4.46 -3.51 -11.22
N LEU A 313 -4.11 -4.57 -10.47
CA LEU A 313 -4.79 -5.86 -10.54
C LEU A 313 -6.27 -5.72 -10.18
N LEU A 314 -6.59 -5.08 -9.06
CA LEU A 314 -7.97 -4.88 -8.63
C LEU A 314 -8.78 -4.10 -9.67
N ARG A 315 -8.22 -3.04 -10.26
CA ARG A 315 -8.89 -2.25 -11.29
C ARG A 315 -9.11 -3.07 -12.56
N THR A 316 -8.09 -3.79 -13.01
CA THR A 316 -8.11 -4.52 -14.28
C THR A 316 -9.03 -5.74 -14.22
N GLU A 317 -9.10 -6.41 -13.08
CA GLU A 317 -9.90 -7.62 -12.89
C GLU A 317 -11.29 -7.34 -12.30
N SER A 318 -11.60 -6.08 -11.96
CA SER A 318 -12.92 -5.72 -11.44
C SER A 318 -13.99 -5.83 -12.52
N ARG A 319 -15.15 -6.35 -12.12
CA ARG A 319 -16.39 -6.36 -12.92
C ARG A 319 -17.44 -5.41 -12.36
N ASN A 320 -17.12 -4.66 -11.30
CA ASN A 320 -18.04 -3.75 -10.65
C ASN A 320 -17.63 -2.29 -10.89
N PRO A 321 -18.53 -1.43 -11.40
CA PRO A 321 -18.18 -0.05 -11.77
C PRO A 321 -17.80 0.81 -10.57
N LEU A 322 -18.43 0.63 -9.40
CA LEU A 322 -18.09 1.38 -8.19
C LEU A 322 -16.71 0.99 -7.67
N LEU A 323 -16.41 -0.32 -7.60
CA LEU A 323 -15.09 -0.79 -7.21
C LEU A 323 -14.02 -0.26 -8.17
N THR A 324 -14.25 -0.39 -9.49
CA THR A 324 -13.32 0.08 -10.53
C THR A 324 -13.01 1.57 -10.37
N GLU A 325 -14.03 2.41 -10.21
CA GLU A 325 -13.83 3.85 -10.08
C GLU A 325 -13.18 4.25 -8.75
N MET A 326 -13.51 3.56 -7.65
CA MET A 326 -12.83 3.76 -6.37
C MET A 326 -11.34 3.46 -6.48
N ILE A 327 -10.98 2.29 -7.02
CA ILE A 327 -9.58 1.87 -7.16
C ILE A 327 -8.84 2.80 -8.12
N ARG A 328 -9.44 3.20 -9.24
CA ARG A 328 -8.84 4.16 -10.19
C ARG A 328 -8.43 5.47 -9.52
N ARG A 329 -9.25 5.98 -8.60
CA ARG A 329 -8.96 7.23 -7.88
C ARG A 329 -7.86 7.07 -6.83
N VAL A 330 -7.88 5.95 -6.09
CA VAL A 330 -6.82 5.60 -5.14
C VAL A 330 -5.49 5.42 -5.88
N GLU A 331 -5.47 4.65 -6.96
CA GLU A 331 -4.27 4.41 -7.80
C GLU A 331 -3.68 5.71 -8.37
N GLN A 332 -4.53 6.69 -8.73
CA GLN A 332 -4.06 8.00 -9.18
C GLN A 332 -3.25 8.73 -8.09
N ASP A 333 -3.61 8.54 -6.82
CA ASP A 333 -2.89 9.07 -5.67
C ASP A 333 -1.61 8.24 -5.41
N GLU A 334 -1.74 6.91 -5.39
CA GLU A 334 -0.62 5.99 -5.15
C GLU A 334 0.52 6.10 -6.16
N SER A 335 0.20 6.33 -7.44
CA SER A 335 1.23 6.56 -8.46
C SER A 335 2.13 7.76 -8.12
N ARG A 336 1.58 8.78 -7.45
CA ARG A 336 2.36 9.93 -6.97
C ARG A 336 3.12 9.56 -5.70
N HIS A 337 2.52 8.79 -4.79
CA HIS A 337 3.16 8.32 -3.57
C HIS A 337 4.43 7.52 -3.87
N ALA A 338 4.33 6.54 -4.77
CA ALA A 338 5.46 5.78 -5.27
C ALA A 338 6.51 6.68 -5.95
N ALA A 339 6.08 7.68 -6.73
CA ALA A 339 7.01 8.64 -7.35
C ALA A 339 7.78 9.47 -6.31
N PHE A 340 7.13 9.91 -5.23
CA PHE A 340 7.79 10.59 -4.11
C PHE A 340 8.84 9.70 -3.44
N GLY A 341 8.50 8.44 -3.18
CA GLY A 341 9.44 7.45 -2.65
C GLY A 341 10.70 7.35 -3.53
N VAL A 342 10.52 7.10 -4.83
CA VAL A 342 11.63 6.94 -5.79
C VAL A 342 12.48 8.22 -5.93
N LEU A 343 11.85 9.39 -6.05
CA LEU A 343 12.58 10.65 -6.21
C LEU A 343 13.39 10.99 -4.96
N THR A 344 12.84 10.75 -3.78
CA THR A 344 13.52 10.96 -2.51
C THR A 344 14.66 9.95 -2.35
N MET A 345 14.39 8.67 -2.57
CA MET A 345 15.40 7.62 -2.43
C MET A 345 16.54 7.75 -3.44
N ARG A 346 16.30 8.29 -4.64
CA ARG A 346 17.37 8.57 -5.61
C ARG A 346 18.44 9.51 -5.03
N ARG A 347 18.02 10.52 -4.26
CA ARG A 347 18.94 11.49 -3.61
C ARG A 347 19.66 10.82 -2.45
N VAL A 348 18.90 10.15 -1.58
CA VAL A 348 19.43 9.41 -0.44
C VAL A 348 20.50 8.40 -0.86
N VAL A 349 20.22 7.60 -1.89
CA VAL A 349 21.17 6.59 -2.37
C VAL A 349 22.38 7.22 -3.06
N ARG A 350 22.21 8.32 -3.80
CA ARG A 350 23.35 9.02 -4.41
C ARG A 350 24.33 9.55 -3.37
N GLU A 351 23.83 10.05 -2.25
CA GLU A 351 24.61 10.64 -1.16
C GLU A 351 25.15 9.61 -0.17
N ALA A 352 24.63 8.38 -0.20
CA ALA A 352 25.01 7.30 0.70
C ALA A 352 26.36 6.68 0.35
N ASP A 353 27.12 6.32 1.38
CA ASP A 353 28.33 5.52 1.23
C ASP A 353 28.02 4.03 0.91
N ALA A 354 29.06 3.22 0.69
CA ALA A 354 28.89 1.81 0.34
C ALA A 354 28.23 0.98 1.45
N ALA A 355 28.51 1.30 2.72
CA ALA A 355 27.94 0.57 3.86
C ALA A 355 26.47 0.93 4.07
N GLU A 356 26.11 2.21 3.93
CA GLU A 356 24.73 2.68 3.99
C GLU A 356 23.88 2.09 2.85
N LYS A 357 24.43 2.01 1.63
CA LYS A 357 23.77 1.34 0.49
C LYS A 357 23.53 -0.14 0.76
N ALA A 358 24.54 -0.84 1.27
CA ALA A 358 24.41 -2.25 1.62
C ALA A 358 23.35 -2.46 2.72
N GLU A 359 23.29 -1.60 3.73
CA GLU A 359 22.24 -1.66 4.77
C GLU A 359 20.84 -1.44 4.17
N MET A 360 20.68 -0.47 3.25
CA MET A 360 19.40 -0.22 2.59
C MET A 360 18.96 -1.40 1.71
N GLU A 361 19.88 -1.98 0.94
CA GLU A 361 19.64 -3.17 0.12
C GLU A 361 19.21 -4.37 0.99
N ASP A 362 19.98 -4.67 2.05
CA ASP A 362 19.69 -5.80 2.95
C ASP A 362 18.37 -5.62 3.69
N TRP A 363 18.05 -4.37 4.08
CA TRP A 363 16.81 -4.07 4.77
C TRP A 363 15.60 -4.12 3.83
N ALA A 364 15.72 -3.61 2.61
CA ALA A 364 14.67 -3.72 1.59
C ALA A 364 14.37 -5.19 1.26
N PHE A 365 15.42 -5.99 1.05
CA PHE A 365 15.29 -7.43 0.85
C PHE A 365 14.58 -8.10 2.03
N GLY A 366 14.98 -7.82 3.27
CA GLY A 366 14.36 -8.44 4.45
C GLY A 366 12.88 -8.10 4.63
N ILE A 367 12.45 -6.90 4.24
CA ILE A 367 11.03 -6.52 4.25
C ILE A 367 10.25 -7.28 3.18
N LEU A 368 10.75 -7.31 1.94
CA LEU A 368 10.09 -8.00 0.82
C LEU A 368 10.07 -9.52 1.01
N GLU A 369 11.15 -10.11 1.51
CA GLU A 369 11.20 -11.52 1.89
C GLU A 369 10.11 -11.86 2.90
N ALA A 370 9.98 -11.05 3.97
CA ALA A 370 8.97 -11.28 5.00
C ALA A 370 7.53 -11.13 4.48
N LEU A 371 7.29 -10.22 3.54
CA LEU A 371 6.00 -10.11 2.85
C LEU A 371 5.72 -11.35 2.00
N ASN A 372 6.70 -11.76 1.19
CA ASN A 372 6.61 -12.90 0.27
C ASN A 372 6.35 -14.22 1.00
N ALA A 373 7.07 -14.45 2.11
CA ALA A 373 7.00 -15.66 2.90
C ALA A 373 5.62 -15.93 3.54
N ASN A 374 4.68 -14.99 3.48
CA ASN A 374 3.36 -15.15 4.09
C ASN A 374 2.18 -14.71 3.20
N GLN A 375 2.44 -14.33 1.95
CA GLN A 375 1.53 -13.53 1.12
C GLN A 375 0.08 -14.07 1.03
N GLN A 376 -0.12 -15.39 1.17
CA GLN A 376 -1.44 -16.03 1.12
C GLN A 376 -1.80 -16.86 2.36
N LEU A 377 -0.83 -17.16 3.22
CA LEU A 377 -0.99 -18.15 4.28
C LEU A 377 -1.96 -17.66 5.37
N ASP A 378 -1.84 -16.41 5.79
CA ASP A 378 -2.78 -15.80 6.75
C ASP A 378 -4.23 -15.79 6.24
N MET A 379 -4.42 -15.52 4.94
CA MET A 379 -5.76 -15.57 4.33
C MET A 379 -6.30 -17.00 4.31
N LEU A 380 -5.47 -17.96 3.91
CA LEU A 380 -5.84 -19.37 3.85
C LEU A 380 -6.19 -19.91 5.25
N HIS A 381 -5.43 -19.57 6.30
CA HIS A 381 -5.79 -19.95 7.67
C HIS A 381 -7.14 -19.37 8.10
N LEU A 382 -7.44 -18.14 7.69
CA LEU A 382 -8.67 -17.45 8.08
C LEU A 382 -9.90 -17.94 7.31
N LEU A 383 -9.77 -18.17 6.00
CA LEU A 383 -10.89 -18.43 5.09
C LEU A 383 -10.91 -19.86 4.55
N GLY A 384 -9.77 -20.53 4.45
CA GLY A 384 -9.65 -21.88 3.92
C GLY A 384 -10.60 -22.88 4.61
N PRO A 385 -10.60 -22.97 5.96
CA PRO A 385 -11.50 -23.87 6.68
C PRO A 385 -12.98 -23.66 6.38
N LYS A 386 -13.43 -22.40 6.16
CA LYS A 386 -14.81 -22.08 5.76
C LYS A 386 -15.22 -22.79 4.47
N TYR A 387 -14.25 -22.97 3.57
CA TYR A 387 -14.42 -23.64 2.30
C TYR A 387 -13.84 -25.07 2.30
N GLY A 388 -13.53 -25.67 3.45
CA GLY A 388 -12.94 -27.03 3.49
C GLY A 388 -11.62 -27.14 2.73
N LEU A 389 -10.87 -26.03 2.67
CA LEU A 389 -9.57 -25.90 2.05
C LEU A 389 -8.51 -25.97 3.16
N ASP A 390 -7.57 -26.91 3.05
CA ASP A 390 -6.47 -27.07 4.01
C ASP A 390 -5.32 -26.10 3.69
N PRO A 391 -5.02 -25.12 4.57
CA PRO A 391 -4.04 -24.07 4.27
C PRO A 391 -2.64 -24.60 3.98
N GLU A 392 -2.18 -25.59 4.75
CA GLU A 392 -0.83 -26.15 4.60
C GLU A 392 -0.69 -26.92 3.29
N ASN A 393 -1.66 -27.76 2.95
CA ASN A 393 -1.64 -28.53 1.71
C ASN A 393 -1.73 -27.62 0.48
N ILE A 394 -2.57 -26.59 0.51
CA ILE A 394 -2.67 -25.61 -0.58
C ILE A 394 -1.36 -24.85 -0.74
N THR A 395 -0.72 -24.46 0.35
CA THR A 395 0.57 -23.78 0.33
C THR A 395 1.64 -24.67 -0.29
N LYS A 396 1.72 -25.95 0.11
CA LYS A 396 2.63 -26.95 -0.49
C LYS A 396 2.40 -27.11 -1.99
N LEU A 397 1.14 -27.22 -2.42
CA LEU A 397 0.78 -27.38 -3.83
C LEU A 397 1.13 -26.14 -4.65
N THR A 398 0.84 -24.95 -4.12
CA THR A 398 1.09 -23.66 -4.80
C THR A 398 2.58 -23.43 -4.99
N LEU A 399 3.38 -23.65 -3.95
CA LEU A 399 4.85 -23.54 -4.01
C LEU A 399 5.50 -24.59 -4.93
N GLY A 400 4.84 -25.73 -5.14
CA GLY A 400 5.28 -26.77 -6.06
C GLY A 400 4.91 -26.54 -7.54
N MET A 401 4.16 -25.47 -7.88
CA MET A 401 3.75 -25.24 -9.26
C MET A 401 4.95 -24.84 -10.14
N PRO A 402 5.11 -25.42 -11.36
CA PRO A 402 6.23 -25.09 -12.24
C PRO A 402 6.32 -23.60 -12.63
N ASN A 403 5.18 -22.91 -12.66
CA ASN A 403 5.07 -21.49 -12.97
C ASN A 403 4.87 -20.61 -11.72
N TRP A 404 5.06 -21.14 -10.52
CA TRP A 404 4.87 -20.38 -9.27
C TRP A 404 5.68 -19.08 -9.26
N ALA A 405 6.96 -19.12 -9.64
CA ALA A 405 7.83 -17.94 -9.63
C ALA A 405 7.33 -16.83 -10.58
N GLU A 406 6.77 -17.21 -11.74
CA GLU A 406 6.17 -16.24 -12.66
C GLU A 406 4.95 -15.58 -12.02
N LEU A 407 4.02 -16.38 -11.48
CA LEU A 407 2.80 -15.88 -10.86
C LEU A 407 3.09 -15.01 -9.62
N ASN A 408 4.00 -15.46 -8.77
CA ASN A 408 4.37 -14.79 -7.54
C ASN A 408 5.07 -13.44 -7.81
N SER A 409 5.87 -13.36 -8.88
CA SER A 409 6.61 -12.15 -9.24
C SER A 409 5.71 -10.98 -9.66
N MET A 410 4.46 -11.22 -10.07
CA MET A 410 3.59 -10.21 -10.69
C MET A 410 3.41 -8.95 -9.83
N VAL A 411 3.21 -9.10 -8.52
CA VAL A 411 3.01 -7.96 -7.62
C VAL A 411 4.29 -7.16 -7.34
N TYR A 412 5.46 -7.79 -7.49
CA TYR A 412 6.77 -7.17 -7.23
C TYR A 412 7.34 -6.49 -8.47
N MET A 413 7.10 -7.09 -9.64
CA MET A 413 7.69 -6.71 -10.92
C MET A 413 6.99 -5.53 -11.61
N HIS A 414 5.79 -5.14 -11.16
CA HIS A 414 5.10 -3.98 -11.72
C HIS A 414 5.79 -2.66 -11.34
N THR A 415 6.25 -2.51 -10.10
CA THR A 415 6.76 -1.22 -9.60
C THR A 415 7.95 -1.36 -8.65
N VAL A 416 7.88 -2.24 -7.65
CA VAL A 416 8.88 -2.28 -6.57
C VAL A 416 10.27 -2.69 -7.04
N LEU A 417 10.42 -3.88 -7.63
CA LEU A 417 11.72 -4.40 -8.04
C LEU A 417 12.37 -3.59 -9.16
N PRO A 418 11.65 -3.15 -10.21
CA PRO A 418 12.21 -2.23 -11.19
C PRO A 418 12.76 -0.95 -10.56
N ASN A 419 12.03 -0.35 -9.60
CA ASN A 419 12.47 0.85 -8.91
C ASN A 419 13.69 0.60 -8.03
N LEU A 420 13.74 -0.50 -7.27
CA LEU A 420 14.92 -0.83 -6.46
C LEU A 420 16.15 -1.10 -7.33
N ARG A 421 16.00 -1.80 -8.48
CA ARG A 421 17.08 -1.97 -9.47
C ARG A 421 17.57 -0.62 -10.00
N ASN A 422 16.67 0.26 -10.41
CA ASN A 422 17.01 1.59 -10.90
C ASN A 422 17.68 2.48 -9.84
N LEU A 423 17.37 2.27 -8.56
CA LEU A 423 18.02 2.93 -7.44
C LEU A 423 19.38 2.33 -7.10
N GLY A 424 19.75 1.16 -7.63
CA GLY A 424 20.95 0.43 -7.24
C GLY A 424 20.84 -0.28 -5.88
N LEU A 425 19.62 -0.58 -5.44
CA LEU A 425 19.30 -1.31 -4.21
C LEU A 425 18.90 -2.78 -4.46
N VAL A 426 19.05 -3.25 -5.70
CA VAL A 426 19.13 -4.67 -6.06
C VAL A 426 20.42 -4.82 -6.85
N THR A 427 21.39 -5.47 -6.24
CA THR A 427 22.71 -5.74 -6.84
C THR A 427 22.92 -7.25 -6.98
N GLU A 428 24.09 -7.66 -7.47
CA GLU A 428 24.51 -9.07 -7.49
C GLU A 428 24.39 -9.76 -6.12
N ARG A 429 24.45 -9.00 -5.01
CA ARG A 429 24.30 -9.53 -3.63
C ARG A 429 22.91 -10.10 -3.36
N THR A 430 21.86 -9.49 -3.90
CA THR A 430 20.46 -9.82 -3.58
C THR A 430 19.65 -10.32 -4.78
N ASP A 431 20.09 -10.09 -6.02
CA ASP A 431 19.37 -10.47 -7.25
C ASP A 431 19.03 -11.97 -7.27
N GLU A 432 20.01 -12.85 -7.02
CA GLU A 432 19.79 -14.30 -6.98
C GLU A 432 18.81 -14.71 -5.87
N GLN A 433 18.80 -13.99 -4.75
CA GLN A 433 17.90 -14.27 -3.63
C GLN A 433 16.45 -13.92 -3.98
N TYR A 434 16.22 -12.77 -4.63
CA TYR A 434 14.89 -12.42 -5.14
C TYR A 434 14.36 -13.43 -6.17
N ARG A 435 15.25 -13.98 -7.02
CA ARG A 435 14.89 -15.01 -8.01
C ARG A 435 14.50 -16.33 -7.35
N LYS A 436 15.29 -16.80 -6.38
CA LYS A 436 15.00 -18.01 -5.60
C LYS A 436 13.65 -17.94 -4.90
N LEU A 437 13.28 -16.75 -4.43
CA LEU A 437 12.01 -16.48 -3.77
C LEU A 437 10.86 -16.17 -4.75
N GLY A 438 11.08 -16.30 -6.06
CA GLY A 438 10.04 -16.07 -7.07
C GLY A 438 9.51 -14.64 -7.08
N MET A 439 10.25 -13.67 -6.51
CA MET A 439 9.87 -12.25 -6.56
C MET A 439 10.36 -11.61 -7.85
N LEU A 440 11.49 -12.09 -8.36
CA LEU A 440 12.13 -11.61 -9.58
C LEU A 440 12.12 -12.68 -10.67
N TYR A 441 11.48 -12.38 -11.79
CA TYR A 441 11.34 -13.30 -12.92
C TYR A 441 11.63 -12.58 -14.24
N ASP A 442 12.54 -13.13 -15.06
CA ASP A 442 12.80 -12.59 -16.39
C ASP A 442 11.81 -13.21 -17.37
N ARG A 443 11.00 -12.38 -18.04
CA ARG A 443 10.17 -12.82 -19.19
C ARG A 443 11.08 -13.11 -20.38
N GLY A 444 11.82 -14.22 -20.36
CA GLY A 444 12.88 -14.47 -21.33
C GLY A 444 13.51 -15.85 -21.25
N SER A 445 12.72 -16.94 -21.32
CA SER A 445 13.26 -18.28 -21.66
C SER A 445 12.25 -19.28 -22.26
N ARG A 446 10.99 -18.90 -22.53
CA ARG A 446 10.05 -19.70 -23.34
C ARG A 446 9.21 -18.81 -24.28
N MET A 447 9.88 -18.21 -25.24
CA MET A 447 9.29 -17.91 -26.56
C MET A 447 10.38 -18.18 -27.62
N GLN A 448 10.75 -19.45 -27.76
CA GLN A 448 11.29 -19.96 -29.01
C GLN A 448 10.40 -21.13 -29.42
N HIS A 449 9.71 -20.92 -30.54
CA HIS A 449 8.83 -21.83 -31.28
C HIS A 449 7.54 -22.30 -30.60
N ASP A 450 6.48 -21.51 -30.80
CA ASP A 450 5.23 -22.07 -31.33
C ASP A 450 4.53 -21.02 -32.22
N PRO A 451 4.50 -21.18 -33.57
CA PRO A 451 3.95 -20.18 -34.48
C PRO A 451 2.41 -20.19 -34.60
N ASP A 452 1.67 -21.02 -33.85
CA ASP A 452 0.24 -21.27 -34.11
C ASP A 452 -0.77 -20.73 -33.06
N LEU A 453 -0.47 -19.61 -32.39
CA LEU A 453 -1.44 -18.97 -31.47
C LEU A 453 -1.65 -17.47 -31.74
N ALA A 454 -1.76 -17.12 -33.03
CA ALA A 454 -2.38 -15.88 -33.48
C ALA A 454 -3.71 -16.21 -34.17
N LEU A 455 -4.77 -16.38 -33.38
CA LEU A 455 -6.20 -16.25 -33.74
C LEU A 455 -7.04 -16.67 -32.53
N VAL A 456 -7.52 -15.71 -31.74
CA VAL A 456 -8.90 -15.52 -31.22
C VAL A 456 -8.92 -14.22 -30.41
#